data_AF-A0A2D7W5D5-F1
#
_entry.id   AF-A0A2D7W5D5-F1
#
_cell.length_a   1.000
_cell.length_b   1.000
_cell.length_c   1.000
_cell.angle_alpha   90.00
_cell.angle_beta   90.00
_cell.angle_gamma   90.00
#
_symmetry.space_group_name_H-M   'P 1'
#
loop_
_entity.id
_entity.type
_entity.pdbx_description
1 polymer ?
#
loop_
_entity_poly.entity_id
_entity_poly.type
_entity_poly.pdbx_seq_one_letter_code
_entity_poly.pdbx_strand_id
1 'polypeptide(L)'
;MNQNKSEHYFEVTTKEMAGLTDARGNSIKSMLNSDHGIDVHSVRVILGYHIIGDIEEKNAFKAIYDLFADPIIEKGTYNKPILDDFSPEPELAIQIGFKPGVTDNLGQAALDGFNTLFPNSKGVLIATTKTLAFWGLPTDTEVEKIIETLYNPMIERVSISKIDDCRIKKWPILEFPHRPKMTYSQPKVVNLEVSDNELLRISNNGLLALNLEEMQAIQAHFRDPKIQKLRISHNLPPKMPTDAELECLAQTWSEHCSHKIFAAKIEHYDTETKQTTSIDSLFKTNIVNPTNDISKEVDWLLSVFHDNSGVIAWNEDWSLCIKAETHNSPSALDPYGGAITGIVGVNRDIIGTGLGARPIANTDVFCFGPPDFKGRIPDGLFHPFRVF
;
A
#
# COMPACT_ATOMS: atom_id res chain seq x y z
N MET A 1 -17.75 -21.72 14.79
CA MET A 1 -17.60 -21.74 16.26
C MET A 1 -16.69 -20.59 16.67
N ASN A 2 -17.24 -19.47 17.11
CA ASN A 2 -16.46 -18.48 17.85
C ASN A 2 -16.38 -19.01 19.28
N GLN A 3 -15.34 -19.79 19.58
CA GLN A 3 -14.89 -19.83 20.97
C GLN A 3 -14.41 -18.42 21.30
N ASN A 4 -14.87 -17.85 22.43
CA ASN A 4 -14.32 -16.61 22.99
C ASN A 4 -12.84 -16.86 23.27
N LYS A 5 -11.98 -16.59 22.28
CA LYS A 5 -10.54 -16.57 22.48
C LYS A 5 -10.21 -15.41 23.38
N SER A 6 -9.28 -15.60 24.31
CA SER A 6 -8.81 -14.52 25.16
C SER A 6 -8.13 -13.43 24.34
N GLU A 7 -8.32 -12.19 24.79
CA GLU A 7 -7.62 -11.03 24.26
C GLU A 7 -6.48 -10.66 25.19
N HIS A 8 -5.35 -10.31 24.58
CA HIS A 8 -4.13 -9.95 25.29
C HIS A 8 -3.57 -8.67 24.66
N TYR A 9 -3.13 -7.74 25.49
CA TYR A 9 -2.59 -6.46 25.05
C TYR A 9 -1.18 -6.32 25.60
N PHE A 10 -0.22 -6.19 24.68
CA PHE A 10 1.15 -5.86 25.01
C PHE A 10 1.42 -4.43 24.57
N GLU A 11 1.90 -3.59 25.45
CA GLU A 11 2.31 -2.23 25.11
C GLU A 11 3.79 -2.06 25.39
N VAL A 12 4.49 -1.32 24.53
CA VAL A 12 5.94 -1.13 24.61
C VAL A 12 6.29 0.32 24.31
N THR A 13 7.15 0.92 25.12
CA THR A 13 7.66 2.27 24.89
C THR A 13 9.11 2.42 25.33
N THR A 14 9.79 3.43 24.81
CA THR A 14 11.17 3.78 25.19
C THR A 14 11.24 4.09 26.69
N LYS A 15 12.25 3.57 27.39
CA LYS A 15 12.47 3.86 28.82
C LYS A 15 12.82 5.33 29.03
N GLU A 16 12.48 5.84 30.21
CA GLU A 16 12.99 7.14 30.68
C GLU A 16 14.32 6.94 31.40
N MET A 17 15.42 7.14 30.69
CA MET A 17 16.78 6.99 31.22
C MET A 17 17.65 8.17 30.80
N ALA A 18 18.55 8.60 31.68
CA ALA A 18 19.49 9.66 31.36
C ALA A 18 20.35 9.27 30.15
N GLY A 19 20.39 10.14 29.13
CA GLY A 19 21.12 9.92 27.88
C GLY A 19 20.41 9.05 26.84
N LEU A 20 19.25 8.47 27.15
CA LEU A 20 18.43 7.73 26.18
C LEU A 20 17.42 8.68 25.52
N THR A 21 17.58 8.89 24.22
CA THR A 21 16.68 9.74 23.43
C THR A 21 15.48 8.95 22.92
N ASP A 22 14.27 9.49 23.12
CA ASP A 22 13.06 8.97 22.48
C ASP A 22 12.95 9.46 21.04
N ALA A 23 13.66 8.78 20.14
CA ALA A 23 13.71 9.14 18.72
C ALA A 23 12.32 9.14 18.07
N ARG A 24 11.43 8.21 18.47
CA ARG A 24 10.07 8.13 17.94
C ARG A 24 9.26 9.36 18.32
N GLY A 25 9.30 9.77 19.58
CA GLY A 25 8.65 10.99 20.05
C GLY A 25 9.19 12.26 19.39
N ASN A 26 10.51 12.39 19.29
CA ASN A 26 11.16 13.55 18.68
C ASN A 26 10.88 13.70 17.19
N SER A 27 10.76 12.58 16.46
CA SER A 27 10.36 12.59 15.05
C SER A 27 8.95 13.16 14.87
N ILE A 28 7.99 12.76 15.72
CA ILE A 28 6.62 13.31 15.69
C ILE A 28 6.60 14.79 16.02
N LYS A 29 7.36 15.23 17.04
CA LYS A 29 7.50 16.66 17.35
C LYS A 29 8.02 17.47 16.17
N SER A 30 9.08 16.98 15.54
CA SER A 30 9.72 17.66 14.40
C SER A 30 8.74 17.79 13.24
N MET A 31 7.99 16.72 12.94
CA MET A 31 6.95 16.70 11.91
C MET A 31 5.84 17.72 12.20
N LEU A 32 5.27 17.74 13.40
CA LEU A 32 4.20 18.69 13.77
C LEU A 32 4.65 20.15 13.71
N ASN A 33 5.87 20.43 14.14
CA ASN A 33 6.43 21.77 14.07
C ASN A 33 6.67 22.21 12.62
N SER A 34 7.19 21.33 11.77
CA SER A 34 7.45 21.65 10.36
C SER A 34 6.16 21.80 9.52
N ASP A 35 5.17 20.93 9.72
CA ASP A 35 3.96 20.90 8.89
C ASP A 35 2.93 21.96 9.31
N HIS A 36 2.85 22.26 10.61
CA HIS A 36 1.79 23.10 11.17
C HIS A 36 2.27 24.18 12.15
N GLY A 37 3.58 24.28 12.41
CA GLY A 37 4.11 25.20 13.42
C GLY A 37 3.69 24.85 14.84
N ILE A 38 3.25 23.61 15.09
CA ILE A 38 2.79 23.15 16.40
C ILE A 38 4.02 22.70 17.20
N ASP A 39 4.49 23.56 18.11
CA ASP A 39 5.60 23.24 19.01
C ASP A 39 5.09 22.54 20.28
N VAL A 40 5.31 21.21 20.34
CA VAL A 40 4.89 20.37 21.47
C VAL A 40 6.07 20.13 22.40
N HIS A 41 5.87 20.29 23.72
CA HIS A 41 6.94 20.08 24.68
C HIS A 41 7.45 18.62 24.69
N SER A 42 6.55 17.63 24.78
CA SER A 42 6.92 16.21 24.76
C SER A 42 5.88 15.34 24.06
N VAL A 43 6.37 14.31 23.37
CA VAL A 43 5.55 13.27 22.75
C VAL A 43 6.14 11.91 23.10
N ARG A 44 5.30 10.97 23.54
CA ARG A 44 5.65 9.56 23.71
C ARG A 44 4.96 8.72 22.66
N VAL A 45 5.69 7.71 22.16
CA VAL A 45 5.15 6.72 21.22
C VAL A 45 5.13 5.36 21.92
N ILE A 46 3.95 4.75 21.97
CA ILE A 46 3.72 3.44 22.55
C ILE A 46 3.30 2.52 21.40
N LEU A 47 4.02 1.42 21.22
CA LEU A 47 3.68 0.36 20.28
C LEU A 47 2.78 -0.64 21.00
N GLY A 48 1.61 -0.92 20.45
CA GLY A 48 0.67 -1.89 20.97
C GLY A 48 0.61 -3.13 20.09
N TYR A 49 0.50 -4.30 20.73
CA TYR A 49 0.25 -5.58 20.09
C TYR A 49 -1.00 -6.19 20.74
N HIS A 50 -2.09 -6.19 19.99
CA HIS A 50 -3.36 -6.79 20.37
C HIS A 50 -3.40 -8.21 19.83
N ILE A 51 -3.46 -9.19 20.72
CA ILE A 51 -3.38 -10.61 20.40
C ILE A 51 -4.69 -11.30 20.75
N ILE A 52 -5.22 -12.08 19.80
CA ILE A 52 -6.37 -12.96 20.00
C ILE A 52 -5.90 -14.41 19.98
N GLY A 53 -6.03 -15.11 21.11
CA GLY A 53 -5.61 -16.50 21.24
C GLY A 53 -5.22 -16.84 22.68
N ASP A 54 -5.10 -18.14 22.97
CA ASP A 54 -4.79 -18.59 24.32
C ASP A 54 -3.29 -18.40 24.63
N ILE A 55 -2.99 -17.61 25.67
CA ILE A 55 -1.64 -17.40 26.20
C ILE A 55 -1.64 -17.70 27.70
N GLU A 56 -0.80 -18.63 28.14
CA GLU A 56 -0.56 -18.83 29.57
C GLU A 56 0.12 -17.60 30.17
N GLU A 57 -0.40 -17.05 31.27
CA GLU A 57 0.07 -15.79 31.85
C GLU A 57 1.59 -15.78 32.18
N LYS A 58 2.12 -16.91 32.65
CA LYS A 58 3.56 -17.09 32.91
C LYS A 58 4.43 -16.90 31.64
N ASN A 59 3.87 -17.18 30.47
CA ASN A 59 4.54 -17.04 29.18
C ASN A 59 4.40 -15.62 28.63
N ALA A 60 3.32 -14.90 28.99
CA ALA A 60 3.08 -13.54 28.53
C ALA A 60 4.18 -12.58 29.01
N PHE A 61 4.55 -12.60 30.29
CA PHE A 61 5.62 -11.73 30.80
C PHE A 61 6.97 -11.96 30.12
N LYS A 62 7.29 -13.22 29.83
CA LYS A 62 8.50 -13.58 29.10
C LYS A 62 8.43 -13.11 27.63
N ALA A 63 7.27 -13.28 26.99
CA ALA A 63 7.05 -12.85 25.61
C ALA A 63 7.27 -11.34 25.39
N ILE A 64 7.01 -10.49 26.40
CA ILE A 64 7.27 -9.05 26.33
C ILE A 64 8.70 -8.80 25.85
N TYR A 65 9.71 -9.36 26.53
CA TYR A 65 11.11 -9.03 26.26
C TYR A 65 11.83 -10.02 25.34
N ASP A 66 11.25 -11.20 25.12
CA ASP A 66 11.78 -12.16 24.14
C ASP A 66 11.37 -11.79 22.70
N LEU A 67 10.29 -11.00 22.52
CA LEU A 67 9.72 -10.73 21.20
C LEU A 67 9.32 -9.26 20.98
N PHE A 68 8.60 -8.65 21.91
CA PHE A 68 7.91 -7.38 21.64
C PHE A 68 8.69 -6.13 22.03
N ALA A 69 9.62 -6.23 22.98
CA ALA A 69 10.35 -5.12 23.56
C ALA A 69 11.84 -5.41 23.66
N ASP A 70 12.66 -4.42 23.32
CA ASP A 70 14.09 -4.46 23.63
C ASP A 70 14.31 -4.29 25.15
N PRO A 71 14.91 -5.27 25.85
CA PRO A 71 15.04 -5.23 27.30
C PRO A 71 16.02 -4.15 27.81
N ILE A 72 16.86 -3.59 26.94
CA ILE A 72 17.83 -2.54 27.30
C ILE A 72 17.13 -1.19 27.25
N ILE A 73 16.50 -0.85 26.12
CA ILE A 73 16.02 0.51 25.85
C ILE A 73 14.49 0.68 25.96
N GLU A 74 13.71 -0.39 26.03
CA GLU A 74 12.25 -0.35 26.09
C GLU A 74 11.69 -0.98 27.37
N LYS A 75 10.56 -0.44 27.84
CA LYS A 75 9.73 -1.07 28.86
C LYS A 75 8.44 -1.55 28.22
N GLY A 76 7.96 -2.71 28.66
CA GLY A 76 6.68 -3.25 28.22
C GLY A 76 5.73 -3.58 29.36
N THR A 77 4.43 -3.57 29.06
CA THR A 77 3.36 -4.02 29.96
C THR A 77 2.51 -5.10 29.28
N TYR A 78 1.76 -5.83 30.11
CA TYR A 78 0.80 -6.83 29.67
C TYR A 78 -0.55 -6.56 30.34
N ASN A 79 -1.62 -6.45 29.53
CA ASN A 79 -3.00 -6.17 29.94
C ASN A 79 -3.16 -4.95 30.87
N LYS A 80 -2.25 -3.98 30.76
CA LYS A 80 -2.27 -2.72 31.49
C LYS A 80 -1.79 -1.61 30.55
N PRO A 81 -2.53 -0.51 30.38
CA PRO A 81 -2.06 0.64 29.62
C PRO A 81 -0.76 1.21 30.20
N ILE A 82 0.27 1.37 29.37
CA ILE A 82 1.51 2.07 29.73
C ILE A 82 1.22 3.54 30.11
N LEU A 83 0.12 4.11 29.59
CA LEU A 83 -0.30 5.47 29.91
C LEU A 83 -0.51 5.70 31.40
N ASP A 84 -0.87 4.66 32.16
CA ASP A 84 -1.04 4.75 33.61
C ASP A 84 0.26 5.01 34.37
N ASP A 85 1.42 4.74 33.75
CA ASP A 85 2.74 4.93 34.35
C ASP A 85 3.26 6.36 34.18
N PHE A 86 2.62 7.20 33.37
CA PHE A 86 3.04 8.59 33.18
C PHE A 86 2.36 9.52 34.18
N SER A 87 3.13 10.42 34.76
CA SER A 87 2.65 11.49 35.63
C SER A 87 3.46 12.78 35.36
N PRO A 88 2.81 13.91 35.04
CA PRO A 88 1.36 14.10 34.89
C PRO A 88 0.76 13.31 33.72
N GLU A 89 -0.55 13.07 33.75
CA GLU A 89 -1.29 12.48 32.62
C GLU A 89 -1.12 13.34 31.35
N PRO A 90 -1.11 12.73 30.14
CA PRO A 90 -1.03 13.48 28.89
C PRO A 90 -2.24 14.39 28.68
N GLU A 91 -2.03 15.46 27.92
CA GLU A 91 -3.09 16.40 27.52
C GLU A 91 -3.91 15.87 26.35
N LEU A 92 -3.33 14.98 25.55
CA LEU A 92 -3.95 14.31 24.41
C LEU A 92 -3.32 12.94 24.24
N ALA A 93 -4.15 11.92 24.02
CA ALA A 93 -3.71 10.60 23.61
C ALA A 93 -4.46 10.17 22.34
N ILE A 94 -3.72 9.71 21.34
CA ILE A 94 -4.26 9.27 20.04
C ILE A 94 -3.77 7.85 19.79
N GLN A 95 -4.68 6.88 19.66
CA GLN A 95 -4.35 5.52 19.24
C GLN A 95 -4.71 5.33 17.78
N ILE A 96 -3.74 4.89 16.99
CA ILE A 96 -3.85 4.61 15.56
C ILE A 96 -3.65 3.11 15.34
N GLY A 97 -4.43 2.50 14.45
CA GLY A 97 -4.23 1.12 14.04
C GLY A 97 -4.82 0.87 12.66
N PHE A 98 -4.48 -0.24 12.02
CA PHE A 98 -4.98 -0.55 10.69
C PHE A 98 -6.49 -0.85 10.68
N LYS A 99 -7.15 -0.53 9.56
CA LYS A 99 -8.53 -0.94 9.31
C LYS A 99 -8.64 -2.46 9.12
N PRO A 100 -9.80 -3.07 9.40
CA PRO A 100 -10.05 -4.46 9.04
C PRO A 100 -9.77 -4.76 7.56
N GLY A 101 -8.97 -5.78 7.30
CA GLY A 101 -8.62 -6.22 5.94
C GLY A 101 -7.35 -5.59 5.37
N VAL A 102 -6.82 -4.54 5.98
CA VAL A 102 -5.51 -3.97 5.62
C VAL A 102 -4.39 -4.90 6.11
N THR A 103 -3.32 -4.98 5.33
CA THR A 103 -2.14 -5.79 5.66
C THR A 103 -1.32 -5.11 6.75
N ASP A 104 -1.21 -5.77 7.91
CA ASP A 104 -0.36 -5.35 9.01
C ASP A 104 0.95 -6.17 8.99
N ASN A 105 1.99 -5.60 8.37
CA ASN A 105 3.29 -6.28 8.24
C ASN A 105 3.97 -6.52 9.59
N LEU A 106 3.87 -5.56 10.52
CA LEU A 106 4.45 -5.70 11.86
C LEU A 106 3.68 -6.75 12.66
N GLY A 107 2.35 -6.78 12.52
CA GLY A 107 1.50 -7.82 13.09
C GLY A 107 1.83 -9.22 12.56
N GLN A 108 2.13 -9.34 11.26
CA GLN A 108 2.56 -10.62 10.67
C GLN A 108 3.95 -11.05 11.19
N ALA A 109 4.93 -10.15 11.22
CA ALA A 109 6.25 -10.44 11.78
C ALA A 109 6.17 -10.83 13.26
N ALA A 110 5.35 -10.11 14.03
CA ALA A 110 5.03 -10.45 15.41
C ALA A 110 4.39 -11.83 15.53
N LEU A 111 3.45 -12.18 14.64
CA LEU A 111 2.81 -13.49 14.62
C LEU A 111 3.81 -14.61 14.31
N ASP A 112 4.72 -14.40 13.37
CA ASP A 112 5.75 -15.36 13.00
C ASP A 112 6.72 -15.61 14.17
N GLY A 113 7.19 -14.53 14.82
CA GLY A 113 7.99 -14.62 16.04
C GLY A 113 7.24 -15.28 17.20
N PHE A 114 5.96 -14.94 17.36
CA PHE A 114 5.10 -15.54 18.39
C PHE A 114 4.95 -17.05 18.19
N ASN A 115 4.67 -17.50 16.97
CA ASN A 115 4.56 -18.93 16.65
C ASN A 115 5.89 -19.67 16.81
N THR A 116 7.01 -18.98 16.64
CA THR A 116 8.35 -19.54 16.88
C THR A 116 8.59 -19.80 18.37
N LEU A 117 8.21 -18.86 19.23
CA LEU A 117 8.34 -19.00 20.69
C LEU A 117 7.28 -19.92 21.31
N PHE A 118 6.08 -19.96 20.72
CA PHE A 118 4.91 -20.67 21.22
C PHE A 118 4.29 -21.59 20.15
N PRO A 119 5.01 -22.64 19.69
CA PRO A 119 4.58 -23.47 18.54
C PRO A 119 3.29 -24.27 18.77
N ASN A 120 2.86 -24.40 20.03
CA ASN A 120 1.62 -25.11 20.38
C ASN A 120 0.38 -24.20 20.30
N SER A 121 0.54 -22.88 20.23
CA SER A 121 -0.58 -21.94 20.12
C SER A 121 -1.21 -22.02 18.74
N LYS A 122 -2.54 -22.14 18.67
CA LYS A 122 -3.27 -22.32 17.40
C LYS A 122 -4.24 -21.19 17.12
N GLY A 123 -4.21 -20.72 15.88
CA GLY A 123 -5.11 -19.67 15.38
C GLY A 123 -4.95 -18.36 16.15
N VAL A 124 -3.72 -18.03 16.53
CA VAL A 124 -3.38 -16.72 17.10
C VAL A 124 -3.50 -15.67 16.01
N LEU A 125 -4.07 -14.52 16.36
CA LEU A 125 -4.10 -13.35 15.51
C LEU A 125 -3.41 -12.21 16.25
N ILE A 126 -2.60 -11.41 15.55
CA ILE A 126 -1.94 -10.23 16.12
C ILE A 126 -2.27 -9.04 15.23
N ALA A 127 -2.64 -7.93 15.86
CA ALA A 127 -2.77 -6.62 15.23
C ALA A 127 -1.96 -5.60 16.01
N THR A 128 -1.36 -4.65 15.30
CA THR A 128 -0.54 -3.61 15.90
C THR A 128 -1.29 -2.29 15.99
N THR A 129 -0.94 -1.51 17.01
CA THR A 129 -1.40 -0.15 17.20
C THR A 129 -0.22 0.75 17.57
N LYS A 130 -0.39 2.05 17.36
CA LYS A 130 0.53 3.09 17.80
C LYS A 130 -0.26 4.11 18.62
N THR A 131 0.05 4.22 19.91
CA THR A 131 -0.52 5.25 20.78
C THR A 131 0.48 6.39 20.94
N LEU A 132 0.04 7.60 20.62
CA LEU A 132 0.77 8.85 20.73
C LEU A 132 0.24 9.61 21.94
N ALA A 133 1.10 9.98 22.88
CA ALA A 133 0.73 10.78 24.04
C ALA A 133 1.47 12.11 24.02
N PHE A 134 0.77 13.21 24.26
CA PHE A 134 1.27 14.57 24.11
C PHE A 134 1.20 15.35 25.43
N TRP A 135 2.24 16.14 25.71
CA TRP A 135 2.32 17.06 26.84
C TRP A 135 2.84 18.42 26.39
N GLY A 136 2.30 19.50 26.95
CA GLY A 136 2.66 20.87 26.62
C GLY A 136 2.25 21.23 25.19
N LEU A 137 1.01 20.93 24.83
CA LEU A 137 0.37 21.40 23.61
C LEU A 137 0.03 22.89 23.74
N PRO A 138 0.27 23.72 22.69
CA PRO A 138 -0.21 25.09 22.66
C PRO A 138 -1.74 25.17 22.85
N THR A 139 -2.21 26.16 23.60
CA THR A 139 -3.63 26.29 24.00
C THR A 139 -4.60 26.42 22.81
N ASP A 140 -4.11 26.94 21.68
CA ASP A 140 -4.84 27.15 20.43
C ASP A 140 -4.71 25.99 19.44
N THR A 141 -4.11 24.86 19.85
CA THR A 141 -3.92 23.71 18.98
C THR A 141 -5.23 23.03 18.63
N GLU A 142 -5.58 23.01 17.34
CA GLU A 142 -6.66 22.20 16.80
C GLU A 142 -6.20 20.74 16.70
N VAL A 143 -6.88 19.84 17.41
CA VAL A 143 -6.56 18.40 17.44
C VAL A 143 -6.71 17.78 16.05
N GLU A 144 -7.63 18.31 15.25
CA GLU A 144 -7.88 17.90 13.88
C GLU A 144 -6.62 18.05 13.00
N LYS A 145 -5.85 19.13 13.17
CA LYS A 145 -4.57 19.34 12.46
C LYS A 145 -3.54 18.28 12.84
N ILE A 146 -3.43 17.92 14.11
CA ILE A 146 -2.54 16.83 14.56
C ILE A 146 -2.95 15.50 13.90
N ILE A 147 -4.24 15.22 13.82
CA ILE A 147 -4.73 13.96 13.25
C ILE A 147 -4.44 13.91 11.74
N GLU A 148 -4.72 14.98 11.00
CA GLU A 148 -4.42 15.07 9.56
C GLU A 148 -2.94 14.78 9.25
N THR A 149 -2.03 15.20 10.14
CA THR A 149 -0.59 14.89 10.01
C THR A 149 -0.28 13.42 10.29
N LEU A 150 -0.87 12.82 11.32
CA LEU A 150 -0.36 11.56 11.89
C LEU A 150 -1.09 10.30 11.43
N TYR A 151 -2.23 10.46 10.75
CA TYR A 151 -3.15 9.38 10.42
C TYR A 151 -3.44 9.33 8.91
N ASN A 152 -3.36 8.14 8.30
CA ASN A 152 -3.80 7.91 6.94
C ASN A 152 -5.23 7.34 6.92
N PRO A 153 -6.27 8.16 6.60
CA PRO A 153 -7.66 7.71 6.61
C PRO A 153 -7.98 6.64 5.59
N MET A 154 -7.12 6.33 4.62
CA MET A 154 -7.36 5.26 3.66
C MET A 154 -7.19 3.88 4.32
N ILE A 155 -6.15 3.72 5.13
CA ILE A 155 -5.68 2.41 5.62
C ILE A 155 -5.77 2.25 7.14
N GLU A 156 -5.90 3.35 7.89
CA GLU A 156 -5.90 3.34 9.34
C GLU A 156 -7.28 3.70 9.92
N ARG A 157 -7.43 3.50 11.22
CA ARG A 157 -8.49 4.01 12.09
C ARG A 157 -7.87 4.67 13.31
N VAL A 158 -8.60 5.58 13.94
CA VAL A 158 -8.10 6.39 15.05
C VAL A 158 -9.10 6.44 16.21
N SER A 159 -8.58 6.43 17.44
CA SER A 159 -9.32 6.65 18.69
C SER A 159 -8.60 7.73 19.50
N ILE A 160 -9.35 8.63 20.14
CA ILE A 160 -8.80 9.86 20.71
C ILE A 160 -9.34 10.06 22.12
N SER A 161 -8.46 10.41 23.04
CA SER A 161 -8.80 10.91 24.36
C SER A 161 -8.21 12.31 24.53
N LYS A 162 -9.08 13.29 24.79
CA LYS A 162 -8.67 14.68 25.05
C LYS A 162 -8.31 14.84 26.55
N ILE A 163 -7.90 16.05 26.94
CA ILE A 163 -7.41 16.34 28.28
C ILE A 163 -8.35 15.88 29.40
N ASP A 164 -9.66 16.07 29.25
CA ASP A 164 -10.64 15.67 30.28
C ASP A 164 -10.78 14.15 30.38
N ASP A 165 -10.70 13.43 29.27
CA ASP A 165 -10.66 11.96 29.27
C ASP A 165 -9.35 11.44 29.89
N CYS A 166 -8.21 12.04 29.53
CA CYS A 166 -6.89 11.64 30.03
C CYS A 166 -6.76 11.85 31.55
N ARG A 167 -7.30 12.96 32.08
CA ARG A 167 -7.33 13.25 33.53
C ARG A 167 -8.07 12.20 34.35
N ILE A 168 -9.09 11.57 33.77
CA ILE A 168 -9.83 10.48 34.40
C ILE A 168 -9.35 9.08 33.96
N LYS A 169 -8.19 9.02 33.28
CA LYS A 169 -7.56 7.80 32.75
C LYS A 169 -8.45 7.01 31.78
N LYS A 170 -9.32 7.71 31.06
CA LYS A 170 -10.09 7.16 29.96
C LYS A 170 -9.23 7.23 28.69
N TRP A 171 -8.41 6.22 28.49
CA TRP A 171 -7.46 6.13 27.37
C TRP A 171 -8.14 5.79 26.03
N PRO A 172 -7.53 6.14 24.89
CA PRO A 172 -8.05 5.78 23.59
C PRO A 172 -7.89 4.28 23.37
N ILE A 173 -8.96 3.63 22.93
CA ILE A 173 -8.97 2.19 22.68
C ILE A 173 -9.55 1.92 21.28
N LEU A 174 -8.89 1.03 20.54
CA LEU A 174 -9.35 0.43 19.30
C LEU A 174 -9.55 -1.07 19.52
N GLU A 175 -10.73 -1.57 19.16
CA GLU A 175 -11.02 -3.01 19.18
C GLU A 175 -10.17 -3.77 18.15
N PHE A 176 -10.06 -5.10 18.25
CA PHE A 176 -9.33 -5.90 17.27
C PHE A 176 -9.91 -5.70 15.84
N PRO A 177 -9.10 -5.48 14.79
CA PRO A 177 -9.59 -5.24 13.44
C PRO A 177 -10.04 -6.54 12.75
N HIS A 178 -11.09 -7.18 13.26
CA HIS A 178 -11.59 -8.43 12.70
C HIS A 178 -11.99 -8.24 11.23
N ARG A 179 -11.35 -9.01 10.35
CA ARG A 179 -11.77 -9.10 8.95
C ARG A 179 -13.21 -9.57 8.90
N PRO A 180 -14.11 -8.87 8.19
CA PRO A 180 -15.47 -9.34 7.96
C PRO A 180 -15.45 -10.76 7.40
N LYS A 181 -16.38 -11.61 7.84
CA LYS A 181 -16.49 -12.97 7.29
C LYS A 181 -16.80 -12.87 5.80
N MET A 182 -15.86 -13.31 4.97
CA MET A 182 -16.06 -13.38 3.53
C MET A 182 -16.97 -14.57 3.23
N THR A 183 -18.25 -14.29 2.96
CA THR A 183 -19.16 -15.30 2.45
C THR A 183 -18.85 -15.54 0.99
N TYR A 184 -18.40 -16.75 0.65
CA TYR A 184 -18.20 -17.11 -0.75
C TYR A 184 -19.50 -16.91 -1.54
N SER A 185 -19.42 -16.17 -2.63
CA SER A 185 -20.48 -16.02 -3.62
C SER A 185 -19.97 -16.52 -4.96
N GLN A 186 -20.81 -17.26 -5.68
CA GLN A 186 -20.53 -17.62 -7.07
C GLN A 186 -20.36 -16.35 -7.94
N PRO A 187 -19.48 -16.37 -8.95
CA PRO A 187 -19.34 -15.27 -9.91
C PRO A 187 -20.70 -14.90 -10.52
N LYS A 188 -21.01 -13.61 -10.56
CA LYS A 188 -22.29 -13.13 -11.11
C LYS A 188 -22.20 -13.10 -12.63
N VAL A 189 -23.32 -13.38 -13.29
CA VAL A 189 -23.42 -13.21 -14.75
C VAL A 189 -23.84 -11.79 -15.07
N VAL A 190 -23.19 -11.18 -16.07
CA VAL A 190 -23.46 -9.81 -16.51
C VAL A 190 -24.13 -9.87 -17.88
N ASN A 191 -25.36 -9.36 -17.99
CA ASN A 191 -26.06 -9.30 -19.26
C ASN A 191 -25.52 -8.13 -20.11
N LEU A 192 -24.77 -8.44 -21.16
CA LEU A 192 -24.30 -7.46 -22.13
C LEU A 192 -25.23 -7.30 -23.34
N GLU A 193 -26.32 -8.09 -23.48
CA GLU A 193 -27.33 -7.89 -24.53
C GLU A 193 -28.26 -6.72 -24.19
N VAL A 194 -27.69 -5.52 -24.21
CA VAL A 194 -28.31 -4.25 -23.83
C VAL A 194 -27.90 -3.13 -24.80
N SER A 195 -28.49 -1.95 -24.66
CA SER A 195 -28.15 -0.78 -25.48
C SER A 195 -26.77 -0.20 -25.14
N ASP A 196 -26.22 0.62 -26.04
CA ASP A 196 -24.93 1.31 -25.82
C ASP A 196 -24.89 2.15 -24.54
N ASN A 197 -25.98 2.87 -24.25
CA ASN A 197 -26.09 3.64 -22.99
C ASN A 197 -26.03 2.74 -21.76
N GLU A 198 -26.61 1.54 -21.84
CA GLU A 198 -26.57 0.58 -20.75
C GLU A 198 -25.20 -0.09 -20.62
N LEU A 199 -24.51 -0.36 -21.73
CA LEU A 199 -23.12 -0.82 -21.71
C LEU A 199 -22.21 0.16 -20.97
N LEU A 200 -22.31 1.46 -21.28
CA LEU A 200 -21.56 2.50 -20.58
C LEU A 200 -21.95 2.57 -19.10
N ARG A 201 -23.23 2.36 -18.76
CA ARG A 201 -23.67 2.29 -17.36
C ARG A 201 -23.06 1.10 -16.62
N ILE A 202 -22.99 -0.06 -17.25
CA ILE A 202 -22.32 -1.25 -16.71
C ILE A 202 -20.83 -0.96 -16.46
N SER A 203 -20.14 -0.36 -17.44
CA SER A 203 -18.73 0.03 -17.32
C SER A 203 -18.48 0.98 -16.15
N ASN A 204 -19.27 2.06 -16.07
CA ASN A 204 -19.13 3.07 -15.02
C ASN A 204 -19.46 2.52 -13.63
N ASN A 205 -20.58 1.79 -13.48
CA ASN A 205 -20.98 1.24 -12.18
C ASN A 205 -20.05 0.12 -11.71
N GLY A 206 -19.48 -0.64 -12.65
CA GLY A 206 -18.48 -1.66 -12.37
C GLY A 206 -17.07 -1.10 -12.17
N LEU A 207 -16.86 0.20 -12.33
CA LEU A 207 -15.53 0.85 -12.31
C LEU A 207 -14.53 0.23 -13.30
N LEU A 208 -15.04 -0.27 -14.42
CA LEU A 208 -14.25 -1.01 -15.41
C LEU A 208 -13.39 -0.10 -16.30
N ALA A 209 -13.71 1.19 -16.35
CA ALA A 209 -13.04 2.18 -17.21
C ALA A 209 -12.98 1.80 -18.70
N LEU A 210 -13.89 0.93 -19.16
CA LEU A 210 -14.04 0.53 -20.56
C LEU A 210 -14.87 1.58 -21.32
N ASN A 211 -14.38 1.98 -22.49
CA ASN A 211 -15.13 2.87 -23.38
C ASN A 211 -16.20 2.09 -24.16
N LEU A 212 -17.00 2.78 -24.98
CA LEU A 212 -18.09 2.15 -25.72
C LEU A 212 -17.59 1.11 -26.74
N GLU A 213 -16.51 1.40 -27.47
CA GLU A 213 -15.96 0.50 -28.49
C GLU A 213 -15.47 -0.80 -27.85
N GLU A 214 -14.80 -0.71 -26.70
CA GLU A 214 -14.33 -1.87 -25.94
C GLU A 214 -15.50 -2.69 -25.41
N MET A 215 -16.53 -2.04 -24.84
CA MET A 215 -17.73 -2.73 -24.38
C MET A 215 -18.48 -3.42 -25.52
N GLN A 216 -18.54 -2.80 -26.71
CA GLN A 216 -19.13 -3.40 -27.91
C GLN A 216 -18.31 -4.57 -28.43
N ALA A 217 -16.97 -4.49 -28.37
CA ALA A 217 -16.10 -5.60 -28.74
C ALA A 217 -16.32 -6.82 -27.82
N ILE A 218 -16.44 -6.58 -26.51
CA ILE A 218 -16.76 -7.64 -25.53
C ILE A 218 -18.16 -8.20 -25.81
N GLN A 219 -19.16 -7.34 -26.01
CA GLN A 219 -20.52 -7.76 -26.37
C GLN A 219 -20.52 -8.65 -27.63
N ALA A 220 -19.81 -8.23 -28.68
CA ALA A 220 -19.69 -8.99 -29.91
C ALA A 220 -19.01 -10.36 -29.70
N HIS A 221 -18.00 -10.44 -28.84
CA HIS A 221 -17.36 -11.70 -28.48
C HIS A 221 -18.35 -12.72 -27.90
N PHE A 222 -19.23 -12.29 -26.98
CA PHE A 222 -20.24 -13.17 -26.37
C PHE A 222 -21.44 -13.47 -27.29
N ARG A 223 -21.61 -12.72 -28.38
CA ARG A 223 -22.56 -13.02 -29.46
C ARG A 223 -22.09 -14.12 -30.41
N ASP A 224 -20.78 -14.36 -30.51
CA ASP A 224 -20.22 -15.33 -31.46
C ASP A 224 -20.70 -16.77 -31.13
N PRO A 225 -21.41 -17.45 -32.04
CA PRO A 225 -21.86 -18.84 -31.83
C PRO A 225 -20.72 -19.83 -31.54
N LYS A 226 -19.49 -19.59 -32.01
CA LYS A 226 -18.33 -20.43 -31.70
C LYS A 226 -17.93 -20.29 -30.24
N ILE A 227 -17.89 -19.06 -29.73
CA ILE A 227 -17.62 -18.77 -28.32
C ILE A 227 -18.71 -19.36 -27.45
N GLN A 228 -19.99 -19.20 -27.82
CA GLN A 228 -21.10 -19.79 -27.08
C GLN A 228 -20.99 -21.31 -26.96
N LYS A 229 -20.63 -22.02 -28.05
CA LYS A 229 -20.41 -23.48 -28.02
C LYS A 229 -19.25 -23.87 -27.11
N LEU A 230 -18.14 -23.14 -27.16
CA LEU A 230 -16.98 -23.37 -26.29
C LEU A 230 -17.37 -23.19 -24.81
N ARG A 231 -18.10 -22.11 -24.49
CA ARG A 231 -18.56 -21.83 -23.12
C ARG A 231 -19.47 -22.93 -22.59
N ILE A 232 -20.40 -23.45 -23.39
CA ILE A 232 -21.23 -24.60 -23.01
C ILE A 232 -20.37 -25.83 -22.67
N SER A 233 -19.32 -26.10 -23.45
CA SER A 233 -18.42 -27.23 -23.18
C SER A 233 -17.63 -27.11 -21.86
N HIS A 234 -17.48 -25.89 -21.35
CA HIS A 234 -16.86 -25.58 -20.06
C HIS A 234 -17.88 -25.35 -18.92
N ASN A 235 -19.17 -25.66 -19.13
CA ASN A 235 -20.25 -25.38 -18.18
C ASN A 235 -20.38 -23.90 -17.79
N LEU A 236 -20.08 -23.00 -18.71
CA LEU A 236 -20.22 -21.55 -18.53
C LEU A 236 -21.51 -21.02 -19.18
N PRO A 237 -22.04 -19.89 -18.68
CA PRO A 237 -23.17 -19.21 -19.31
C PRO A 237 -22.82 -18.83 -20.77
N PRO A 238 -23.56 -19.32 -21.78
CA PRO A 238 -23.12 -19.20 -23.18
C PRO A 238 -23.00 -17.76 -23.66
N LYS A 239 -23.95 -16.90 -23.30
CA LYS A 239 -24.12 -15.56 -23.88
C LYS A 239 -23.67 -14.41 -22.98
N MET A 240 -23.25 -14.70 -21.75
CA MET A 240 -22.99 -13.69 -20.75
C MET A 240 -21.61 -13.94 -20.13
N PRO A 241 -20.76 -12.91 -20.02
CA PRO A 241 -19.57 -12.99 -19.17
C PRO A 241 -19.98 -13.11 -17.71
N THR A 242 -19.08 -13.67 -16.91
CA THR A 242 -19.07 -13.42 -15.47
C THR A 242 -18.50 -12.04 -15.16
N ASP A 243 -18.81 -11.51 -13.99
CA ASP A 243 -18.17 -10.32 -13.43
C ASP A 243 -16.64 -10.46 -13.40
N ALA A 244 -16.12 -11.63 -13.03
CA ALA A 244 -14.69 -11.91 -13.04
C ALA A 244 -14.06 -11.87 -14.46
N GLU A 245 -14.75 -12.38 -15.48
CA GLU A 245 -14.29 -12.30 -16.87
C GLU A 245 -14.25 -10.85 -17.36
N LEU A 246 -15.28 -10.07 -17.01
CA LEU A 246 -15.38 -8.67 -17.40
C LEU A 246 -14.31 -7.81 -16.71
N GLU A 247 -14.04 -8.05 -15.43
CA GLU A 247 -12.95 -7.40 -14.68
C GLU A 247 -11.59 -7.74 -15.30
N CYS A 248 -11.33 -9.00 -15.65
CA CYS A 248 -10.09 -9.42 -16.28
C CYS A 248 -9.84 -8.68 -17.62
N LEU A 249 -10.88 -8.56 -18.44
CA LEU A 249 -10.81 -7.79 -19.69
C LEU A 249 -10.56 -6.31 -19.43
N ALA A 250 -11.26 -5.71 -18.47
CA ALA A 250 -11.07 -4.32 -18.07
C ALA A 250 -9.63 -4.02 -17.64
N GLN A 251 -9.05 -4.86 -16.78
CA GLN A 251 -7.68 -4.67 -16.30
C GLN A 251 -6.65 -4.86 -17.42
N THR A 252 -6.78 -5.91 -18.23
CA THR A 252 -5.83 -6.20 -19.31
C THR A 252 -5.89 -5.17 -20.45
N TRP A 253 -7.07 -4.59 -20.69
CA TRP A 253 -7.28 -3.56 -21.70
C TRP A 253 -7.13 -2.15 -21.15
N SER A 254 -6.72 -1.97 -19.89
CA SER A 254 -6.43 -0.63 -19.35
C SER A 254 -5.29 0.06 -20.12
N GLU A 255 -5.19 1.39 -20.02
CA GLU A 255 -4.05 2.12 -20.59
C GLU A 255 -2.73 1.60 -20.03
N HIS A 256 -2.66 1.39 -18.71
CA HIS A 256 -1.46 0.96 -18.00
C HIS A 256 -0.97 -0.42 -18.46
N CYS A 257 -1.88 -1.35 -18.80
CA CYS A 257 -1.50 -2.69 -19.26
C CYS A 257 -1.24 -2.73 -20.77
N SER A 258 -2.13 -2.13 -21.57
CA SER A 258 -2.07 -2.22 -23.03
C SER A 258 -1.18 -1.17 -23.69
N HIS A 259 -0.73 -0.14 -22.96
CA HIS A 259 0.11 0.94 -23.46
C HIS A 259 -0.45 1.60 -24.73
N LYS A 260 -1.77 1.89 -24.72
CA LYS A 260 -2.52 2.33 -25.91
C LYS A 260 -1.93 3.57 -26.57
N ILE A 261 -1.51 4.56 -25.77
CA ILE A 261 -0.90 5.80 -26.27
C ILE A 261 0.42 5.51 -26.98
N PHE A 262 1.24 4.63 -26.41
CA PHE A 262 2.53 4.22 -26.99
C PHE A 262 2.36 3.40 -28.28
N ALA A 263 1.24 2.70 -28.45
CA ALA A 263 0.88 1.96 -29.65
C ALA A 263 0.08 2.78 -30.69
N ALA A 264 -0.41 3.97 -30.33
CA ALA A 264 -1.31 4.75 -31.17
C ALA A 264 -0.63 5.31 -32.42
N LYS A 265 -1.45 5.57 -33.44
CA LYS A 265 -1.09 6.43 -34.56
C LYS A 265 -1.40 7.88 -34.22
N ILE A 266 -0.39 8.75 -34.29
CA ILE A 266 -0.47 10.14 -33.84
C ILE A 266 -0.18 11.06 -35.03
N GLU A 267 -1.08 11.98 -35.31
CA GLU A 267 -0.82 13.12 -36.21
C GLU A 267 -0.46 14.32 -35.34
N HIS A 268 0.80 14.78 -35.44
CA HIS A 268 1.33 15.88 -34.65
C HIS A 268 1.58 17.10 -35.54
N TYR A 269 0.94 18.22 -35.21
CA TYR A 269 1.19 19.52 -35.83
C TYR A 269 2.08 20.36 -34.91
N ASP A 270 3.30 20.62 -35.34
CA ASP A 270 4.25 21.48 -34.66
C ASP A 270 3.95 22.94 -34.98
N THR A 271 3.68 23.74 -33.93
CA THR A 271 3.30 25.15 -34.06
C THR A 271 4.48 26.07 -34.36
N GLU A 272 5.71 25.67 -34.04
CA GLU A 272 6.93 26.44 -34.32
C GLU A 272 7.41 26.20 -35.76
N THR A 273 7.50 24.93 -36.17
CA THR A 273 7.95 24.57 -37.53
C THR A 273 6.83 24.62 -38.57
N LYS A 274 5.56 24.67 -38.14
CA LYS A 274 4.35 24.60 -38.97
C LYS A 274 4.27 23.31 -39.81
N GLN A 275 4.88 22.22 -39.32
CA GLN A 275 4.89 20.93 -40.00
C GLN A 275 3.93 19.94 -39.33
N THR A 276 3.29 19.11 -40.15
CA THR A 276 2.54 17.94 -39.67
C THR A 276 3.39 16.70 -39.85
N THR A 277 3.50 15.90 -38.79
CA THR A 277 4.21 14.61 -38.78
C THR A 277 3.26 13.51 -38.34
N SER A 278 3.32 12.36 -39.03
CA SER A 278 2.57 11.17 -38.67
C SER A 278 3.52 10.19 -37.98
N ILE A 279 3.17 9.77 -36.77
CA ILE A 279 3.94 8.83 -35.96
C ILE A 279 3.09 7.57 -35.79
N ASP A 280 3.61 6.44 -36.25
CA ASP A 280 2.99 5.13 -36.06
C ASP A 280 3.67 4.41 -34.88
N SER A 281 3.02 4.47 -33.71
CA SER A 281 3.52 4.01 -32.41
C SER A 281 4.79 4.72 -31.94
N LEU A 282 4.67 5.48 -30.84
CA LEU A 282 5.82 6.07 -30.16
C LEU A 282 6.82 5.00 -29.69
N PHE A 283 6.32 3.85 -29.22
CA PHE A 283 7.17 2.75 -28.77
C PHE A 283 8.00 2.18 -29.92
N LYS A 284 7.35 1.84 -31.04
CA LYS A 284 8.06 1.28 -32.19
C LYS A 284 9.06 2.29 -32.76
N THR A 285 8.59 3.52 -32.96
CA THR A 285 9.36 4.57 -33.63
C THR A 285 10.56 5.02 -32.80
N ASN A 286 10.39 5.27 -31.50
CA ASN A 286 11.43 5.92 -30.68
C ASN A 286 12.20 4.95 -29.77
N ILE A 287 11.69 3.73 -29.53
CA ILE A 287 12.34 2.76 -28.63
C ILE A 287 12.79 1.52 -29.40
N VAL A 288 11.87 0.83 -30.08
CA VAL A 288 12.17 -0.46 -30.73
C VAL A 288 13.09 -0.29 -31.94
N ASN A 289 12.78 0.63 -32.85
CA ASN A 289 13.57 0.83 -34.07
C ASN A 289 15.02 1.23 -33.76
N PRO A 290 15.30 2.25 -32.92
CA PRO A 290 16.68 2.58 -32.55
C PRO A 290 17.41 1.41 -31.87
N THR A 291 16.72 0.65 -31.00
CA THR A 291 17.33 -0.52 -30.34
C THR A 291 17.66 -1.62 -31.35
N ASN A 292 16.82 -1.83 -32.36
CA ASN A 292 17.08 -2.76 -33.46
C ASN A 292 18.18 -2.29 -34.41
N ASP A 293 18.40 -0.99 -34.53
CA ASP A 293 19.54 -0.46 -35.29
C ASP A 293 20.85 -0.70 -34.53
N ILE A 294 20.86 -0.45 -33.21
CA ILE A 294 21.99 -0.76 -32.34
C ILE A 294 22.32 -2.26 -32.37
N SER A 295 21.31 -3.14 -32.32
CA SER A 295 21.53 -4.60 -32.32
C SER A 295 22.15 -5.15 -33.61
N LYS A 296 22.20 -4.38 -34.70
CA LYS A 296 22.95 -4.74 -35.91
C LYS A 296 24.45 -4.48 -35.77
N GLU A 297 24.84 -3.60 -34.85
CA GLU A 297 26.22 -3.16 -34.64
C GLU A 297 26.87 -3.82 -33.42
N VAL A 298 26.07 -4.42 -32.53
CA VAL A 298 26.54 -5.04 -31.28
C VAL A 298 25.94 -6.42 -31.05
N ASP A 299 26.70 -7.29 -30.38
CA ASP A 299 26.29 -8.66 -30.01
C ASP A 299 25.95 -8.82 -28.52
N TRP A 300 26.16 -7.78 -27.70
CA TRP A 300 25.90 -7.81 -26.27
C TRP A 300 24.43 -7.58 -25.89
N LEU A 301 23.54 -7.30 -26.84
CA LEU A 301 22.09 -7.24 -26.59
C LEU A 301 21.49 -8.64 -26.61
N LEU A 302 21.23 -9.22 -25.43
CA LEU A 302 20.80 -10.62 -25.30
C LEU A 302 19.27 -10.76 -25.30
N SER A 303 18.56 -9.90 -24.56
CA SER A 303 17.10 -9.89 -24.51
C SER A 303 16.55 -8.47 -24.43
N VAL A 304 15.71 -8.10 -25.39
CA VAL A 304 15.02 -6.79 -25.45
C VAL A 304 13.58 -6.97 -25.91
N PHE A 305 12.64 -6.33 -25.20
CA PHE A 305 11.20 -6.27 -25.52
C PHE A 305 10.40 -7.60 -25.47
N HIS A 306 10.96 -8.67 -24.91
CA HIS A 306 10.29 -9.98 -24.85
C HIS A 306 10.28 -10.63 -23.46
N ASP A 307 10.78 -9.92 -22.45
CA ASP A 307 10.85 -10.38 -21.06
C ASP A 307 10.58 -9.22 -20.10
N ASN A 308 10.55 -9.50 -18.80
CA ASN A 308 10.26 -8.54 -17.74
C ASN A 308 11.36 -7.48 -17.55
N SER A 309 12.57 -7.72 -18.07
CA SER A 309 13.68 -6.77 -18.07
C SER A 309 14.51 -6.84 -19.37
N GLY A 310 15.33 -5.81 -19.61
CA GLY A 310 16.33 -5.86 -20.67
C GLY A 310 17.61 -6.55 -20.19
N VAL A 311 18.17 -7.44 -21.01
CA VAL A 311 19.37 -8.21 -20.67
C VAL A 311 20.49 -7.90 -21.64
N ILE A 312 21.65 -7.57 -21.08
CA ILE A 312 22.88 -7.32 -21.82
C ILE A 312 24.00 -8.25 -21.35
N ALA A 313 24.89 -8.67 -22.25
CA ALA A 313 26.12 -9.36 -21.89
C ALA A 313 27.07 -8.37 -21.21
N TRP A 314 27.68 -8.79 -20.11
CA TRP A 314 28.72 -8.02 -19.43
C TRP A 314 30.11 -8.64 -19.63
N ASN A 315 30.18 -9.97 -19.56
CA ASN A 315 31.36 -10.75 -19.92
C ASN A 315 30.93 -12.19 -20.28
N GLU A 316 31.89 -13.10 -20.45
CA GLU A 316 31.64 -14.50 -20.84
C GLU A 316 30.77 -15.28 -19.83
N ASP A 317 30.80 -14.89 -18.55
CA ASP A 317 30.14 -15.61 -17.46
C ASP A 317 28.86 -14.91 -16.94
N TRP A 318 28.72 -13.60 -17.20
CA TRP A 318 27.69 -12.76 -16.58
C TRP A 318 26.95 -11.87 -17.58
N SER A 319 25.64 -11.79 -17.36
CA SER A 319 24.76 -10.81 -17.98
C SER A 319 24.20 -9.85 -16.93
N LEU A 320 23.82 -8.65 -17.36
CA LEU A 320 23.14 -7.67 -16.53
C LEU A 320 21.68 -7.55 -16.96
N CYS A 321 20.78 -7.67 -15.99
CA CYS A 321 19.36 -7.39 -16.15
C CYS A 321 19.08 -5.97 -15.68
N ILE A 322 18.44 -5.15 -16.51
CA ILE A 322 18.13 -3.75 -16.23
C ILE A 322 16.63 -3.52 -16.41
N LYS A 323 16.00 -2.96 -15.39
CA LYS A 323 14.59 -2.59 -15.38
C LYS A 323 14.40 -1.31 -14.58
N ALA A 324 13.52 -0.45 -15.07
CA ALA A 324 13.01 0.70 -14.34
C ALA A 324 11.47 0.65 -14.38
N GLU A 325 10.85 1.01 -13.26
CA GLU A 325 9.40 1.15 -13.13
C GLU A 325 9.08 2.45 -12.39
N THR A 326 7.83 2.87 -12.48
CA THR A 326 7.29 4.00 -11.72
C THR A 326 6.07 3.55 -10.94
N HIS A 327 5.82 4.14 -9.77
CA HIS A 327 4.68 3.77 -8.92
C HIS A 327 3.92 5.02 -8.42
N ASN A 328 3.70 5.97 -9.33
CA ASN A 328 3.34 7.35 -9.00
C ASN A 328 1.99 7.49 -8.29
N SER A 329 0.89 7.01 -8.89
CA SER A 329 -0.46 7.24 -8.34
C SER A 329 -0.65 6.63 -6.96
N PRO A 330 -0.19 5.38 -6.69
CA PRO A 330 -0.29 4.84 -5.34
C PRO A 330 0.63 5.54 -4.34
N SER A 331 1.84 5.95 -4.74
CA SER A 331 2.73 6.73 -3.87
C SER A 331 2.19 8.12 -3.55
N ALA A 332 1.31 8.68 -4.38
CA ALA A 332 0.64 9.94 -4.06
C ALA A 332 -0.43 9.78 -2.96
N LEU A 333 -1.05 8.60 -2.87
CA LEU A 333 -2.12 8.28 -1.90
C LEU A 333 -1.57 7.68 -0.59
N ASP A 334 -0.54 6.84 -0.68
CA ASP A 334 0.18 6.23 0.44
C ASP A 334 1.67 6.16 0.08
N PRO A 335 2.47 7.19 0.38
CA PRO A 335 3.87 7.29 -0.05
C PRO A 335 4.71 6.09 0.33
N TYR A 336 4.62 5.64 1.58
CA TYR A 336 5.40 4.50 2.05
C TYR A 336 4.94 3.20 1.35
N GLY A 337 3.63 2.94 1.36
CA GLY A 337 3.05 1.75 0.72
C GLY A 337 3.32 1.68 -0.78
N GLY A 338 3.13 2.78 -1.49
CA GLY A 338 3.39 2.88 -2.93
C GLY A 338 4.86 2.76 -3.29
N ALA A 339 5.76 3.38 -2.53
CA ALA A 339 7.20 3.28 -2.77
C ALA A 339 7.70 1.85 -2.53
N ILE A 340 7.32 1.22 -1.41
CA ILE A 340 7.79 -0.14 -1.12
C ILE A 340 7.26 -1.14 -2.14
N THR A 341 6.01 -1.03 -2.59
CA THR A 341 5.46 -1.92 -3.63
C THR A 341 6.10 -1.68 -4.99
N GLY A 342 6.50 -0.45 -5.31
CA GLY A 342 7.32 -0.13 -6.49
C GLY A 342 8.69 -0.79 -6.44
N ILE A 343 9.42 -0.64 -5.33
CA ILE A 343 10.75 -1.25 -5.13
C ILE A 343 10.67 -2.78 -5.23
N VAL A 344 9.72 -3.40 -4.53
CA VAL A 344 9.60 -4.87 -4.59
C VAL A 344 9.00 -5.36 -5.91
N GLY A 345 8.27 -4.50 -6.64
CA GLY A 345 7.76 -4.76 -7.98
C GLY A 345 8.90 -4.95 -8.98
N VAL A 346 9.76 -3.93 -9.11
CA VAL A 346 10.93 -4.00 -10.00
C VAL A 346 11.89 -5.13 -9.61
N ASN A 347 12.05 -5.42 -8.31
CA ASN A 347 12.84 -6.57 -7.87
C ASN A 347 12.27 -7.91 -8.39
N ARG A 348 10.94 -8.06 -8.40
CA ARG A 348 10.29 -9.28 -8.90
C ARG A 348 10.46 -9.43 -10.41
N ASP A 349 10.48 -8.35 -11.17
CA ASP A 349 10.75 -8.40 -12.61
C ASP A 349 12.15 -8.94 -12.92
N ILE A 350 13.15 -8.48 -12.16
CA ILE A 350 14.52 -9.01 -12.28
C ILE A 350 14.55 -10.49 -11.90
N ILE A 351 13.91 -10.88 -10.78
CA ILE A 351 13.82 -12.29 -10.37
C ILE A 351 13.09 -13.14 -11.42
N GLY A 352 12.09 -12.57 -12.10
CA GLY A 352 11.29 -13.24 -13.12
C GLY A 352 11.88 -13.20 -14.54
N THR A 353 13.09 -12.65 -14.71
CA THR A 353 13.75 -12.58 -16.03
C THR A 353 14.38 -13.94 -16.37
N GLY A 354 14.10 -14.46 -17.56
CA GLY A 354 14.60 -15.76 -18.02
C GLY A 354 14.19 -16.92 -17.09
N LEU A 355 15.19 -17.67 -16.59
CA LEU A 355 14.98 -18.72 -15.59
C LEU A 355 15.24 -18.24 -14.15
N GLY A 356 15.51 -16.96 -13.97
CA GLY A 356 15.87 -16.34 -12.71
C GLY A 356 17.12 -15.49 -12.82
N ALA A 357 17.06 -14.25 -12.33
CA ALA A 357 18.22 -13.41 -12.10
C ALA A 357 18.27 -12.92 -10.65
N ARG A 358 19.47 -12.59 -10.17
CA ARG A 358 19.68 -12.11 -8.81
C ARG A 358 19.73 -10.57 -8.79
N PRO A 359 18.79 -9.88 -8.11
CA PRO A 359 18.93 -8.44 -7.86
C PRO A 359 20.21 -8.14 -7.07
N ILE A 360 21.00 -7.16 -7.51
CA ILE A 360 22.28 -6.79 -6.86
C ILE A 360 22.33 -5.33 -6.40
N ALA A 361 21.57 -4.44 -7.01
CA ALA A 361 21.52 -3.01 -6.69
C ALA A 361 20.20 -2.42 -7.18
N ASN A 362 19.70 -1.42 -6.43
CA ASN A 362 18.57 -0.59 -6.82
C ASN A 362 19.00 0.88 -6.81
N THR A 363 18.34 1.67 -7.64
CA THR A 363 18.41 3.13 -7.62
C THR A 363 17.00 3.68 -7.70
N ASP A 364 16.79 4.86 -7.15
CA ASP A 364 15.52 5.55 -7.06
C ASP A 364 15.64 6.97 -7.63
N VAL A 365 14.52 7.45 -8.17
CA VAL A 365 14.38 8.80 -8.69
C VAL A 365 13.04 9.34 -8.20
N PHE A 366 13.09 10.40 -7.41
CA PHE A 366 11.90 11.07 -6.91
C PHE A 366 11.75 12.46 -7.50
N CYS A 367 10.52 12.77 -7.90
CA CYS A 367 10.13 14.08 -8.43
C CYS A 367 8.92 14.57 -7.64
N PHE A 368 9.09 15.62 -6.84
CA PHE A 368 8.04 16.18 -5.99
C PHE A 368 7.71 17.62 -6.37
N GLY A 369 6.55 18.08 -5.90
CA GLY A 369 6.25 19.52 -5.89
C GLY A 369 7.18 20.27 -4.92
N PRO A 370 7.22 21.61 -4.97
CA PRO A 370 8.03 22.40 -4.06
C PRO A 370 7.68 22.12 -2.59
N PRO A 371 8.68 21.91 -1.71
CA PRO A 371 8.45 21.66 -0.29
C PRO A 371 7.79 22.84 0.45
N ASP A 372 7.84 24.05 -0.11
CA ASP A 372 7.23 25.27 0.44
C ASP A 372 5.93 25.66 -0.27
N PHE A 373 5.29 24.73 -0.99
CA PHE A 373 4.06 24.99 -1.75
C PHE A 373 2.91 25.47 -0.84
N LYS A 374 2.38 26.68 -1.10
CA LYS A 374 1.29 27.28 -0.28
C LYS A 374 -0.09 27.21 -0.93
N GLY A 375 -0.23 26.50 -2.05
CA GLY A 375 -1.48 26.39 -2.77
C GLY A 375 -2.43 25.36 -2.15
N ARG A 376 -3.60 25.19 -2.76
CA ARG A 376 -4.55 24.15 -2.36
C ARG A 376 -4.03 22.78 -2.80
N ILE A 377 -3.96 21.85 -1.85
CA ILE A 377 -3.72 20.42 -2.11
C ILE A 377 -5.06 19.73 -2.34
N PRO A 378 -5.21 18.89 -3.37
CA PRO A 378 -6.41 18.08 -3.55
C PRO A 378 -6.67 17.15 -2.36
N ASP A 379 -7.95 16.97 -2.04
CA ASP A 379 -8.36 16.14 -0.91
C ASP A 379 -7.84 14.71 -1.07
N GLY A 380 -7.26 14.15 -0.01
CA GLY A 380 -6.69 12.79 0.01
C GLY A 380 -5.23 12.68 -0.46
N LEU A 381 -4.58 13.79 -0.84
CA LEU A 381 -3.15 13.83 -1.12
C LEU A 381 -2.36 14.48 0.03
N PHE A 382 -1.11 14.07 0.20
CA PHE A 382 -0.20 14.68 1.17
C PHE A 382 0.50 15.91 0.60
N HIS A 383 0.86 16.85 1.48
CA HIS A 383 1.68 18.01 1.13
C HIS A 383 3.05 17.56 0.60
N PRO A 384 3.63 18.20 -0.45
CA PRO A 384 4.93 17.78 -1.01
C PRO A 384 6.05 17.65 0.02
N PHE A 385 6.11 18.58 0.98
CA PHE A 385 7.02 18.52 2.13
C PHE A 385 6.95 17.21 2.94
N ARG A 386 5.78 16.59 3.04
CA ARG A 386 5.56 15.34 3.78
C ARG A 386 5.92 14.10 2.97
N VAL A 387 5.87 14.20 1.64
CA VAL A 387 6.18 13.08 0.73
C VAL A 387 7.68 13.02 0.43
N PHE A 388 8.35 14.18 0.44
CA PHE A 388 9.81 14.30 0.43
C PHE A 388 10.42 13.64 1.68
#